data_AF-J7LFV6-F1
#
_entry.id   AF-J7LFV6-F1
#
_cell.length_a   1.000
_cell.length_b   1.000
_cell.length_c   1.000
_cell.angle_alpha   90.00
_cell.angle_beta   90.00
_cell.angle_gamma   90.00
#
_symmetry.space_group_name_H-M   'P 1'
#
loop_
_entity.id
_entity.type
_entity.pdbx_description
1 polymer ?
#
loop_
_entity_poly.entity_id
_entity_poly.type
_entity_poly.pdbx_seq_one_letter_code
_entity_poly.pdbx_strand_id
1 'polypeptide(L)'
;MIGCHHGRMTDPEDPIDWRALAEEIGADPNRGGDAIARRAIASLLGDEALRRAVDWYVEGRPAAEHARSVLRLLRPDAARSRCLEIYRTDPDPERRHLAVELFRVVARAEDLPLVGDLLADPDPAVQLWGMGVLDRLLWDGHVDADDAKPFLQVAERHPNPKVREKHTDLRAHLEPHE
;
A
#
# COMPACT_ATOMS: atom_id res chain seq x y z
N MET A 1 4.95 34.15 -10.38
CA MET A 1 6.22 33.44 -10.11
C MET A 1 5.87 32.18 -9.35
N ILE A 2 5.78 31.06 -10.05
CA ILE A 2 5.40 29.76 -9.49
C ILE A 2 6.71 29.00 -9.32
N GLY A 3 7.10 28.76 -8.07
CA GLY A 3 8.28 27.98 -7.73
C GLY A 3 8.02 26.51 -8.03
N CYS A 4 8.70 25.99 -9.05
CA CYS A 4 8.78 24.56 -9.28
C CYS A 4 9.73 23.95 -8.24
N HIS A 5 9.21 23.14 -7.33
CA HIS A 5 10.03 22.25 -6.52
C HIS A 5 10.62 21.17 -7.43
N HIS A 6 11.82 21.42 -7.96
CA HIS A 6 12.67 20.37 -8.51
C HIS A 6 12.99 19.41 -7.35
N GLY A 7 12.65 18.13 -7.53
CA GLY A 7 13.19 17.07 -6.69
C GLY A 7 14.70 17.19 -6.68
N ARG A 8 15.30 17.31 -5.49
CA ARG A 8 16.74 17.21 -5.30
C ARG A 8 17.15 15.79 -5.63
N MET A 9 17.44 15.52 -6.90
CA MET A 9 18.52 14.60 -7.21
C MET A 9 19.79 15.38 -6.92
N THR A 10 20.35 15.19 -5.72
CA THR A 10 21.69 15.67 -5.38
C THR A 10 22.67 15.15 -6.43
N ASP A 11 23.63 16.00 -6.82
CA ASP A 11 24.78 15.57 -7.61
C ASP A 11 25.39 14.33 -6.93
N PRO A 12 25.63 13.20 -7.63
CA PRO A 12 26.15 11.97 -7.00
C PRO A 12 27.47 12.15 -6.24
N GLU A 13 28.15 13.28 -6.41
CA GLU A 13 29.37 13.64 -5.67
C GLU A 13 29.11 14.35 -4.32
N ASP A 14 27.92 14.89 -4.07
CA ASP A 14 27.60 15.53 -2.80
C ASP A 14 27.22 14.47 -1.74
N PRO A 15 27.89 14.44 -0.58
CA PRO A 15 27.56 13.50 0.47
C PRO A 15 26.15 13.75 1.01
N ILE A 16 25.40 12.68 1.26
CA ILE A 16 24.08 12.77 1.90
C ILE A 16 24.24 13.43 3.28
N ASP A 17 23.53 14.54 3.50
CA ASP A 17 23.39 15.12 4.83
C ASP A 17 22.39 14.29 5.65
N TRP A 18 22.93 13.25 6.31
CA TRP A 18 22.16 12.34 7.14
C TRP A 18 21.46 13.02 8.32
N ARG A 19 21.98 14.15 8.82
CA ARG A 19 21.34 14.91 9.89
C ARG A 19 20.11 15.64 9.37
N ALA A 20 20.23 16.34 8.24
CA ALA A 20 19.09 16.98 7.60
C ALA A 20 18.02 15.96 7.21
N LEU A 21 18.41 14.79 6.70
CA LEU A 21 17.47 13.70 6.40
C LEU A 21 16.74 13.19 7.64
N ALA A 22 17.44 13.02 8.77
CA ALA A 22 16.82 12.61 10.02
C ALA A 22 15.78 13.64 10.51
N GLU A 23 16.07 14.94 10.38
CA GLU A 23 15.14 16.02 10.68
C GLU A 23 13.90 15.99 9.76
N GLU A 24 14.10 15.81 8.45
CA GLU A 24 13.02 15.72 7.46
C GLU A 24 12.05 14.58 7.77
N ILE A 25 12.58 13.41 8.13
CA ILE A 25 11.75 12.25 8.51
C ILE A 25 11.38 12.27 10.00
N GLY A 26 11.67 13.32 10.76
CA GLY A 26 11.35 13.40 12.20
C GLY A 26 11.89 12.21 13.02
N ALA A 27 13.09 11.72 12.70
CA ALA A 27 13.78 10.67 13.43
C ALA A 27 14.82 11.25 14.40
N ASP A 28 15.06 10.55 15.51
CA ASP A 28 16.21 10.84 16.39
C ASP A 28 17.51 10.50 15.65
N PRO A 29 18.44 11.45 15.44
CA PRO A 29 19.66 11.23 14.68
C PRO A 29 20.60 10.20 15.33
N ASN A 30 20.37 9.82 16.59
CA ASN A 30 21.16 8.82 17.31
C ASN A 30 20.50 7.43 17.34
N ARG A 31 19.35 7.25 16.68
CA ARG A 31 18.63 5.97 16.63
C ARG A 31 18.56 5.43 15.21
N GLY A 32 18.70 4.11 15.10
CA GLY A 32 18.51 3.37 13.86
C GLY A 32 17.34 2.40 13.94
N GLY A 33 17.17 1.60 12.89
CA GLY A 33 16.19 0.54 12.79
C GLY A 33 15.48 0.52 11.44
N ASP A 34 14.90 -0.63 11.09
CA ASP A 34 14.26 -0.86 9.79
C ASP A 34 13.20 0.18 9.43
N ALA A 35 12.39 0.62 10.40
CA ALA A 35 11.37 1.63 10.15
C ALA A 35 11.97 3.00 9.78
N ILE A 36 13.05 3.41 10.47
CA ILE A 36 13.77 4.65 10.17
C ILE A 36 14.45 4.53 8.80
N ALA A 37 15.11 3.41 8.52
CA ALA A 37 15.77 3.16 7.24
C ALA A 37 14.79 3.21 6.05
N ARG A 38 13.62 2.58 6.16
CA ARG A 38 12.59 2.61 5.11
C ARG A 38 12.09 4.03 4.84
N ARG A 39 11.88 4.83 5.89
CA ARG A 39 11.45 6.24 5.76
C ARG A 39 12.55 7.11 5.14
N ALA A 40 13.80 6.92 5.56
CA ALA A 40 14.96 7.59 4.98
C ALA A 40 15.11 7.27 3.48
N ILE A 41 15.02 5.98 3.10
CA ILE A 41 15.09 5.57 1.69
C ILE A 41 13.92 6.17 0.89
N ALA A 42 12.69 6.16 1.43
CA ALA A 42 11.55 6.78 0.76
C ALA A 42 11.74 8.28 0.53
N SER A 43 12.24 9.02 1.53
CA SER A 43 12.55 10.46 1.39
C SER A 43 13.64 10.71 0.35
N LEU A 44 14.73 9.91 0.35
CA LEU A 44 15.80 10.02 -0.66
C LEU A 44 15.33 9.76 -2.09
N LEU A 45 14.37 8.84 -2.29
CA LEU A 45 13.77 8.60 -3.60
C LEU A 45 12.82 9.74 -4.02
N GLY A 46 12.15 10.35 -3.05
CA GLY A 46 11.18 11.41 -3.25
C GLY A 46 9.80 10.91 -3.70
N ASP A 47 8.76 11.60 -3.23
CA ASP A 47 7.36 11.24 -3.46
C ASP A 47 7.02 11.04 -4.94
N GLU A 48 7.53 11.91 -5.80
CA GLU A 48 7.25 11.87 -7.23
C GLU A 48 7.83 10.61 -7.91
N ALA A 49 9.02 10.15 -7.50
CA ALA A 49 9.56 8.89 -8.01
C ALA A 49 8.71 7.68 -7.54
N LEU A 50 8.25 7.72 -6.30
CA LEU A 50 7.41 6.67 -5.70
C LEU A 50 6.02 6.62 -6.34
N ARG A 51 5.42 7.78 -6.67
CA ARG A 51 4.17 7.88 -7.42
C ARG A 51 4.32 7.32 -8.82
N ARG A 52 5.40 7.67 -9.53
CA ARG A 52 5.68 7.07 -10.84
C ARG A 52 5.93 5.57 -10.79
N ALA A 53 6.46 5.04 -9.69
CA ALA A 53 6.58 3.59 -9.50
C ALA A 53 5.21 2.90 -9.41
N VAL A 54 4.21 3.55 -8.79
CA VAL A 54 2.82 3.08 -8.81
C VAL A 54 2.27 3.10 -10.24
N ASP A 55 2.43 4.22 -10.95
CA ASP A 55 1.95 4.33 -12.33
C ASP A 55 2.61 3.27 -13.23
N TRP A 56 3.92 3.04 -13.08
CA TRP A 56 4.68 2.01 -13.80
C TRP A 56 4.12 0.61 -13.57
N TYR A 57 3.75 0.30 -12.33
CA TYR A 57 3.12 -0.96 -11.97
C TYR A 57 1.73 -1.11 -12.60
N VAL A 58 0.87 -0.10 -12.45
CA VAL A 58 -0.50 -0.09 -12.96
C VAL A 58 -0.56 -0.11 -14.48
N GLU A 59 0.44 0.43 -15.17
CA GLU A 59 0.60 0.34 -16.62
C GLU A 59 1.09 -1.03 -17.12
N GLY A 60 1.38 -1.97 -16.22
CA GLY A 60 1.87 -3.31 -16.60
C GLY A 60 3.24 -3.29 -17.29
N ARG A 61 4.06 -2.26 -17.01
CA ARG A 61 5.36 -2.09 -17.68
C ARG A 61 6.37 -3.17 -17.27
N PRO A 62 7.39 -3.44 -18.11
CA PRO A 62 8.48 -4.34 -17.75
C PRO A 62 9.08 -4.00 -16.39
N ALA A 63 9.37 -5.01 -15.58
CA ALA A 63 9.84 -4.87 -14.20
C ALA A 63 8.82 -4.25 -13.21
N ALA A 64 7.52 -4.25 -13.50
CA ALA A 64 6.46 -3.87 -12.56
C ALA A 64 6.60 -4.55 -11.18
N GLU A 65 6.90 -5.85 -11.12
CA GLU A 65 7.11 -6.56 -9.85
C GLU A 65 8.31 -6.04 -9.03
N HIS A 66 9.31 -5.44 -9.68
CA HIS A 66 10.43 -4.80 -8.96
C HIS A 66 9.93 -3.52 -8.30
N ALA A 67 9.16 -2.70 -9.02
CA ALA A 67 8.51 -1.52 -8.46
C ALA A 67 7.60 -1.91 -7.29
N ARG A 68 6.73 -2.91 -7.47
CA ARG A 68 5.86 -3.44 -6.40
C ARG A 68 6.65 -3.93 -5.19
N SER A 69 7.77 -4.63 -5.40
CA SER A 69 8.60 -5.13 -4.30
C SER A 69 9.24 -4.01 -3.49
N VAL A 70 9.75 -2.96 -4.16
CA VAL A 70 10.27 -1.76 -3.49
C VAL A 70 9.17 -1.04 -2.73
N LEU A 71 8.01 -0.82 -3.36
CA LEU A 71 6.87 -0.15 -2.73
C LEU A 71 6.35 -0.93 -1.51
N ARG A 72 6.25 -2.26 -1.59
CA ARG A 72 5.91 -3.13 -0.45
C ARG A 72 6.94 -3.05 0.67
N LEU A 73 8.22 -2.94 0.35
CA LEU A 73 9.28 -2.83 1.36
C LEU A 73 9.20 -1.50 2.10
N LEU A 74 9.02 -0.40 1.36
CA LEU A 74 9.09 0.96 1.91
C LEU A 74 7.75 1.45 2.48
N ARG A 75 6.63 1.00 1.91
CA ARG A 75 5.24 1.41 2.19
C ARG A 75 5.07 2.93 2.34
N PRO A 76 5.53 3.73 1.36
CA PRO A 76 5.52 5.18 1.49
C PRO A 76 4.10 5.74 1.34
N ASP A 77 3.83 6.85 2.02
CA ASP A 77 2.55 7.56 1.95
C ASP A 77 2.20 7.99 0.53
N ALA A 78 3.20 8.39 -0.26
CA ALA A 78 3.03 8.80 -1.65
C ALA A 78 2.46 7.67 -2.53
N ALA A 79 2.95 6.44 -2.35
CA ALA A 79 2.45 5.29 -3.12
C ALA A 79 1.05 4.88 -2.67
N ARG A 80 0.80 4.87 -1.35
CA ARG A 80 -0.53 4.61 -0.79
C ARG A 80 -1.56 5.59 -1.33
N SER A 81 -1.25 6.89 -1.28
CA SER A 81 -2.11 7.96 -1.79
C SER A 81 -2.35 7.82 -3.29
N ARG A 82 -1.30 7.53 -4.07
CA ARG A 82 -1.42 7.37 -5.52
C ARG A 82 -2.32 6.19 -5.91
N CYS A 83 -2.23 5.06 -5.22
CA CYS A 83 -3.12 3.93 -5.47
C CYS A 83 -4.59 4.32 -5.23
N LEU A 84 -4.88 5.06 -4.16
CA LEU A 84 -6.24 5.53 -3.84
C LEU A 84 -6.75 6.58 -4.84
N GLU A 85 -5.88 7.46 -5.32
CA GLU A 85 -6.23 8.41 -6.39
C GLU A 85 -6.65 7.67 -7.67
N ILE A 86 -5.86 6.70 -8.13
CA ILE A 86 -6.17 5.91 -9.33
C ILE A 86 -7.48 5.15 -9.12
N TYR A 87 -7.61 4.44 -8.00
CA TYR A 87 -8.83 3.72 -7.65
C TYR A 87 -10.08 4.63 -7.71
N ARG A 88 -10.02 5.84 -7.17
CA ARG A 88 -11.18 6.74 -7.07
C ARG A 88 -11.52 7.49 -8.36
N THR A 89 -10.55 7.72 -9.24
CA THR A 89 -10.69 8.69 -10.35
C THR A 89 -10.40 8.15 -11.74
N ASP A 90 -9.71 7.01 -11.85
CA ASP A 90 -9.33 6.47 -13.15
C ASP A 90 -10.54 5.82 -13.85
N PRO A 91 -10.85 6.21 -15.10
CA PRO A 91 -11.99 5.66 -15.82
C PRO A 91 -11.79 4.20 -16.23
N ASP A 92 -10.54 3.74 -16.36
CA ASP A 92 -10.22 2.38 -16.78
C ASP A 92 -10.37 1.39 -15.62
N PRO A 93 -11.30 0.42 -15.69
CA PRO A 93 -11.50 -0.58 -14.65
C PRO A 93 -10.24 -1.39 -14.33
N GLU A 94 -9.46 -1.78 -15.34
CA GLU A 94 -8.26 -2.60 -15.13
C GLU A 94 -7.21 -1.83 -14.32
N ARG A 95 -7.05 -0.54 -14.61
CA ARG A 95 -6.15 0.34 -13.85
C ARG A 95 -6.61 0.51 -12.40
N ARG A 96 -7.93 0.63 -12.16
CA ARG A 96 -8.46 0.63 -10.78
C ARG A 96 -8.16 -0.69 -10.07
N HIS A 97 -8.34 -1.83 -10.73
CA HIS A 97 -8.05 -3.14 -10.13
C HIS A 97 -6.59 -3.27 -9.71
N LEU A 98 -5.67 -2.93 -10.62
CA LEU A 98 -4.23 -2.99 -10.36
C LEU A 98 -3.81 -2.00 -9.26
N ALA A 99 -4.45 -0.84 -9.19
CA ALA A 99 -4.21 0.10 -8.10
C ALA A 99 -4.64 -0.46 -6.74
N VAL A 100 -5.78 -1.15 -6.64
CA VAL A 100 -6.22 -1.79 -5.39
C VAL A 100 -5.38 -3.01 -5.05
N GLU A 101 -4.94 -3.79 -6.05
CA GLU A 101 -3.99 -4.89 -5.83
C GLU A 101 -2.67 -4.38 -5.24
N LEU A 102 -2.12 -3.28 -5.78
CA LEU A 102 -0.89 -2.71 -5.26
C LEU A 102 -1.13 -2.05 -3.90
N PHE A 103 -2.28 -1.39 -3.72
CA PHE A 103 -2.68 -0.80 -2.45
C PHE A 103 -2.60 -1.82 -1.31
N ARG A 104 -3.07 -3.06 -1.52
CA ARG A 104 -2.98 -4.15 -0.53
C ARG A 104 -1.59 -4.30 0.10
N VAL A 105 -0.51 -4.12 -0.66
CA VAL A 105 0.85 -4.31 -0.13
C VAL A 105 1.48 -3.05 0.46
N VAL A 106 0.79 -1.92 0.38
CA VAL A 106 1.20 -0.64 1.01
C VAL A 106 0.22 -0.13 2.07
N ALA A 107 -0.99 -0.71 2.14
CA ALA A 107 -2.04 -0.42 3.12
C ALA A 107 -1.53 -0.64 4.55
N ARG A 108 -1.97 0.20 5.48
CA ARG A 108 -1.62 0.26 6.91
C ARG A 108 -2.87 0.03 7.76
N ALA A 109 -2.68 -0.12 9.07
CA ALA A 109 -3.78 -0.35 10.02
C ALA A 109 -4.91 0.71 9.89
N GLU A 110 -4.53 1.98 9.70
CA GLU A 110 -5.46 3.10 9.50
C GLU A 110 -6.35 2.98 8.25
N ASP A 111 -5.98 2.14 7.29
CA ASP A 111 -6.75 1.91 6.06
C ASP A 111 -7.80 0.79 6.21
N LEU A 112 -7.88 0.13 7.38
CA LEU A 112 -8.87 -0.92 7.62
C LEU A 112 -10.33 -0.51 7.27
N PRO A 113 -10.81 0.71 7.60
CA PRO A 113 -12.16 1.13 7.22
C PRO A 113 -12.44 1.07 5.72
N LEU A 114 -11.41 1.27 4.87
CA LEU A 114 -11.55 1.24 3.41
C LEU A 114 -11.92 -0.17 2.90
N VAL A 115 -11.62 -1.24 3.65
CA VAL A 115 -12.02 -2.60 3.27
C VAL A 115 -13.54 -2.69 3.07
N GLY A 116 -14.32 -1.98 3.89
CA GLY A 116 -15.78 -1.93 3.75
C GLY A 116 -16.21 -1.33 2.40
N ASP A 117 -15.59 -0.22 2.01
CA ASP A 117 -15.85 0.45 0.72
C ASP A 117 -15.46 -0.46 -0.45
N LEU A 118 -14.30 -1.12 -0.37
CA LEU A 118 -13.82 -2.02 -1.42
C LEU A 118 -14.71 -3.25 -1.59
N LEU A 119 -15.24 -3.82 -0.50
CA LEU A 119 -16.22 -4.92 -0.55
C LEU A 119 -17.55 -4.46 -1.12
N ALA A 120 -17.96 -3.21 -0.87
CA ALA A 120 -19.19 -2.65 -1.42
C ALA A 120 -19.06 -2.15 -2.87
N ASP A 121 -17.85 -2.12 -3.43
CA ASP A 121 -17.58 -1.62 -4.76
C ASP A 121 -18.39 -2.39 -5.82
N PRO A 122 -19.01 -1.75 -6.83
CA PRO A 122 -19.77 -2.46 -7.86
C PRO A 122 -18.91 -3.42 -8.70
N ASP A 123 -17.59 -3.26 -8.69
CA ASP A 123 -16.65 -4.03 -9.49
C ASP A 123 -16.20 -5.32 -8.79
N PRO A 124 -16.52 -6.52 -9.32
CA PRO A 124 -16.17 -7.78 -8.68
C PRO A 124 -14.67 -8.01 -8.45
N ALA A 125 -13.80 -7.41 -9.28
CA ALA A 125 -12.36 -7.54 -9.10
C ALA A 125 -11.85 -6.65 -7.95
N VAL A 126 -12.41 -5.44 -7.79
CA VAL A 126 -12.12 -4.57 -6.64
C VAL A 126 -12.54 -5.25 -5.34
N GLN A 127 -13.72 -5.84 -5.29
CA GLN A 127 -14.22 -6.57 -4.12
C GLN A 127 -13.25 -7.69 -3.68
N LEU A 128 -12.75 -8.46 -4.66
CA LEU A 128 -11.77 -9.52 -4.39
C LEU A 128 -10.46 -8.94 -3.85
N TRP A 129 -9.97 -7.84 -4.43
CA TRP A 129 -8.77 -7.18 -3.92
C TRP A 129 -9.00 -6.51 -2.55
N GLY A 130 -10.21 -6.06 -2.24
CA GLY A 130 -10.61 -5.62 -0.90
C GLY A 130 -10.41 -6.72 0.15
N MET A 131 -10.77 -7.97 -0.16
CA MET A 131 -10.40 -9.11 0.68
C MET A 131 -8.89 -9.33 0.76
N GLY A 132 -8.17 -9.10 -0.34
CA GLY A 132 -6.72 -9.14 -0.34
C GLY A 132 -6.10 -8.11 0.60
N VAL A 133 -6.65 -6.89 0.69
CA VAL A 133 -6.22 -5.85 1.64
C VAL A 133 -6.42 -6.35 3.07
N LEU A 134 -7.60 -6.87 3.40
CA LEU A 134 -7.89 -7.40 4.74
C LEU A 134 -6.95 -8.54 5.14
N ASP A 135 -6.78 -9.52 4.26
CA ASP A 135 -5.85 -10.65 4.41
C ASP A 135 -4.44 -10.13 4.71
N ARG A 136 -3.97 -9.14 3.95
CA ARG A 136 -2.62 -8.60 4.15
C ARG A 136 -2.45 -7.83 5.46
N LEU A 137 -3.45 -7.05 5.87
CA LEU A 137 -3.41 -6.33 7.14
C LEU A 137 -3.34 -7.29 8.33
N LEU A 138 -4.08 -8.41 8.28
CA LEU A 138 -4.05 -9.46 9.29
C LEU A 138 -2.70 -10.20 9.29
N TRP A 139 -2.26 -10.65 8.10
CA TRP A 139 -1.01 -11.42 7.96
C TRP A 139 0.22 -10.65 8.44
N ASP A 140 0.31 -9.35 8.11
CA ASP A 140 1.42 -8.51 8.53
C ASP A 140 1.29 -8.01 9.99
N GLY A 141 0.24 -8.43 10.71
CA GLY A 141 -0.02 -8.05 12.10
C GLY A 141 -0.32 -6.58 12.29
N HIS A 142 -0.89 -5.92 11.28
CA HIS A 142 -1.30 -4.50 11.37
C HIS A 142 -2.62 -4.31 12.08
N VAL A 143 -3.49 -5.32 12.01
CA VAL A 143 -4.77 -5.38 12.69
C VAL A 143 -4.93 -6.79 13.24
N ASP A 144 -5.71 -6.95 14.31
CA ASP A 144 -6.04 -8.25 14.84
C ASP A 144 -7.39 -8.77 14.29
N ALA A 145 -7.74 -10.00 14.68
CA ALA A 145 -8.97 -10.63 14.23
C ALA A 145 -10.23 -9.95 14.78
N ASP A 146 -10.15 -9.27 15.93
CA ASP A 146 -11.27 -8.57 16.54
C ASP A 146 -11.58 -7.27 15.77
N ASP A 147 -10.56 -6.51 15.39
CA ASP A 147 -10.67 -5.35 14.50
C ASP A 147 -11.24 -5.73 13.13
N ALA A 148 -10.80 -6.87 12.59
CA ALA A 148 -11.22 -7.37 11.27
C ALA A 148 -12.63 -7.98 11.25
N LYS A 149 -13.20 -8.32 12.42
CA LYS A 149 -14.45 -9.07 12.56
C LYS A 149 -15.63 -8.51 11.76
N PRO A 150 -15.90 -7.18 11.74
CA PRO A 150 -17.01 -6.64 10.95
C PRO A 150 -16.87 -6.94 9.46
N PHE A 151 -15.64 -6.86 8.93
CA PHE A 151 -15.36 -7.09 7.51
C PHE A 151 -15.40 -8.58 7.15
N LEU A 152 -14.93 -9.45 8.05
CA LEU A 152 -15.04 -10.91 7.89
C LEU A 152 -16.51 -11.35 7.81
N GLN A 153 -17.39 -10.79 8.66
CA GLN A 153 -18.83 -11.07 8.62
C GLN A 153 -19.49 -10.64 7.31
N VAL A 154 -19.08 -9.50 6.74
CA VAL A 154 -19.53 -9.06 5.42
C VAL A 154 -19.04 -10.03 4.34
N ALA A 155 -17.76 -10.41 4.39
CA ALA A 155 -17.14 -11.30 3.42
C ALA A 155 -17.76 -12.71 3.39
N GLU A 156 -18.13 -13.26 4.55
CA GLU A 156 -18.79 -14.57 4.69
C GLU A 156 -20.07 -14.68 3.83
N ARG A 157 -20.86 -13.61 3.78
CA ARG A 157 -22.19 -13.58 3.14
C ARG A 157 -22.19 -12.77 1.85
N HIS A 158 -21.01 -12.41 1.37
CA HIS A 158 -20.84 -11.49 0.26
C HIS A 158 -21.46 -12.05 -1.03
N PRO A 159 -22.13 -11.25 -1.88
CA PRO A 159 -22.75 -11.75 -3.11
C PRO A 159 -21.72 -12.34 -4.10
N ASN A 160 -20.51 -11.78 -4.16
CA ASN A 160 -19.41 -12.29 -4.98
C ASN A 160 -18.85 -13.61 -4.43
N PRO A 161 -18.95 -14.74 -5.17
CA PRO A 161 -18.49 -16.05 -4.69
C PRO A 161 -16.99 -16.10 -4.41
N LYS A 162 -16.17 -15.34 -5.16
CA LYS A 162 -14.71 -15.31 -4.94
C LYS A 162 -14.33 -14.64 -3.63
N VAL A 163 -15.13 -13.66 -3.18
CA VAL A 163 -14.94 -13.04 -1.85
C VAL A 163 -15.23 -14.06 -0.75
N ARG A 164 -16.30 -14.86 -0.89
CA ARG A 164 -16.64 -15.91 0.09
C ARG A 164 -15.59 -17.03 0.14
N GLU A 165 -15.07 -17.43 -1.01
CA GLU A 165 -13.95 -18.39 -1.12
C GLU A 165 -12.71 -17.85 -0.38
N LYS A 166 -12.29 -16.63 -0.72
CA LYS A 166 -11.14 -15.98 -0.07
C LYS A 166 -11.32 -15.78 1.44
N HIS A 167 -12.54 -15.48 1.89
CA HIS A 167 -12.88 -15.46 3.31
C HIS A 167 -12.67 -16.81 3.97
N THR A 168 -13.06 -17.90 3.31
CA THR A 168 -12.92 -19.27 3.84
C THR A 168 -11.44 -19.63 4.00
N ASP A 169 -10.62 -19.32 3.01
CA ASP A 169 -9.17 -19.52 3.07
C ASP A 169 -8.54 -18.72 4.22
N LEU A 170 -8.92 -17.45 4.36
CA LEU A 170 -8.42 -16.58 5.43
C LEU A 170 -8.82 -17.09 6.81
N ARG A 171 -10.07 -17.56 6.98
CA ARG A 171 -10.55 -18.14 8.24
C ARG A 171 -9.76 -19.38 8.64
N ALA A 172 -9.49 -20.28 7.70
CA ALA A 172 -8.69 -21.48 7.95
C ALA A 172 -7.26 -21.15 8.42
N HIS A 173 -6.70 -20.01 7.99
CA HIS A 173 -5.38 -19.56 8.43
C HIS A 173 -5.38 -18.90 9.82
N LEU A 174 -6.50 -18.28 10.22
CA LEU A 174 -6.64 -17.62 11.53
C LEU A 174 -6.96 -18.60 12.66
N GLU A 175 -7.36 -19.84 12.34
CA GLU A 175 -7.57 -20.87 13.35
C GLU A 175 -6.21 -21.33 13.92
N PRO A 176 -6.06 -21.41 15.25
CA PRO A 176 -4.83 -21.90 15.85
C PRO A 176 -4.57 -23.34 15.39
N HIS A 177 -3.40 -23.59 14.82
CA HIS A 177 -2.92 -24.96 14.62
C HIS A 177 -2.66 -25.58 16.01
N GLU A 178 -3.47 -26.58 16.38
CA GLU A 178 -3.27 -27.41 17.57
C GLU A 178 -1.93 -28.16 17.56
#